data_AF-A0A151SJX2-F1
#
_entry.id   AF-A0A151SJX2-F1
#
_cell.length_a   1.000
_cell.length_b   1.000
_cell.length_c   1.000
_cell.angle_alpha   90.00
_cell.angle_beta   90.00
_cell.angle_gamma   90.00
#
_symmetry.space_group_name_H-M   'P 1'
#
loop_
_entity.id
_entity.type
_entity.pdbx_description
1 polymer ?
#
loop_
_entity_poly.entity_id
_entity_poly.type
_entity_poly.pdbx_seq_one_letter_code
_entity_poly.pdbx_strand_id
1 'polypeptide(L)' 'MEIPLGFESNGGKNKVNKLKKALYGVKQSPRAWFQRSTKAMISLEYKQNLGDHTLFIEHSPNGKLTLLVNEDNMIIA' A
#
# COMPACT_ATOMS: atom_id res chain seq x y z
N MET A 1 -23.17 9.34 15.57
CA MET A 1 -21.73 9.60 15.42
C MET A 1 -21.38 10.65 16.45
N GLU A 2 -20.59 10.30 17.45
CA GLU A 2 -20.07 11.28 18.41
C GLU A 2 -18.84 11.96 17.82
N ILE A 3 -18.72 13.25 18.09
CA ILE A 3 -17.60 14.06 17.62
C ILE A 3 -16.42 13.80 18.58
N PRO A 4 -15.22 13.46 18.07
CA PRO A 4 -14.07 13.14 18.93
C PRO A 4 -13.62 14.35 19.75
N LEU A 5 -13.16 14.08 20.99
CA LEU A 5 -12.53 15.07 21.87
C LEU A 5 -11.32 15.69 21.14
N GLY A 6 -11.39 16.99 20.84
CA GLY A 6 -10.37 17.72 20.09
C GLY A 6 -10.85 18.33 18.77
N PHE A 7 -12.08 18.04 18.35
CA PHE A 7 -12.70 18.76 17.23
C PHE A 7 -13.25 20.11 17.71
N GLU A 8 -12.52 21.19 17.41
CA GLU A 8 -12.98 22.55 17.69
C GLU A 8 -14.26 22.86 16.88
N SER A 9 -15.41 22.94 17.56
CA SER A 9 -16.70 23.20 16.90
C SER A 9 -16.91 24.67 16.52
N ASN A 10 -15.83 25.42 16.27
CA ASN A 10 -15.92 26.79 15.76
C ASN A 10 -16.28 26.74 14.26
N GLY A 11 -17.58 26.74 13.99
CA GLY A 11 -18.15 27.01 12.66
C GLY A 11 -18.52 25.78 11.83
N GLY A 12 -19.65 25.14 12.16
CA GLY A 12 -20.47 24.41 11.19
C GLY A 12 -20.70 22.93 11.51
N LYS A 13 -21.96 22.57 11.74
CA LYS A 13 -22.45 21.20 12.03
C LYS A 13 -22.24 20.17 10.88
N ASN A 14 -21.65 20.58 9.75
CA ASN A 14 -21.51 19.78 8.51
C ASN A 14 -20.07 19.72 7.96
N LYS A 15 -19.04 19.83 8.81
CA LYS A 15 -17.66 19.65 8.36
C LYS A 15 -17.35 18.16 8.20
N VAL A 16 -16.84 17.78 7.02
CA VAL A 16 -16.36 16.41 6.73
C VAL A 16 -14.86 16.44 6.45
N ASN A 17 -14.15 15.42 6.92
CA ASN A 17 -12.71 15.30 6.66
C ASN A 17 -12.48 14.59 5.33
N LYS A 18 -11.84 15.29 4.38
CA LYS A 18 -11.42 14.70 3.10
C LYS A 18 -10.07 14.01 3.27
N LEU A 19 -10.04 12.70 3.09
CA LEU A 19 -8.80 11.93 3.08
C LEU A 19 -7.91 12.35 1.91
N LYS A 20 -6.66 12.76 2.20
CA LYS A 20 -5.63 13.05 1.19
C LYS A 20 -4.80 11.81 0.81
N LYS A 21 -4.83 10.78 1.65
CA LYS A 21 -4.15 9.49 1.46
C LYS A 21 -5.13 8.36 1.77
N ALA A 22 -4.86 7.18 1.24
CA ALA A 22 -5.65 6.00 1.56
C ALA A 22 -5.54 5.70 3.07
N LEU A 23 -6.68 5.40 3.69
CA LEU A 23 -6.75 5.05 5.11
C LEU A 23 -6.68 3.53 5.24
N TYR A 24 -5.83 3.06 6.16
CA TYR A 24 -5.75 1.65 6.50
C TYR A 24 -7.12 1.10 6.93
N GLY A 25 -7.44 -0.15 6.54
CA GLY A 25 -8.72 -0.79 6.84
C GLY A 25 -9.87 -0.46 5.87
N VAL A 26 -9.69 0.45 4.92
CA VAL A 26 -10.66 0.64 3.82
C VAL A 26 -10.29 -0.31 2.68
N LYS A 27 -11.25 -1.10 2.14
CA LYS A 27 -11.01 -2.10 1.08
C LYS A 27 -10.21 -1.60 -0.14
N GLN A 28 -10.27 -0.31 -0.44
CA GLN A 28 -9.53 0.31 -1.55
C GLN A 28 -8.07 0.63 -1.24
N SER A 29 -7.70 0.74 0.04
CA SER A 29 -6.33 1.06 0.47
C SER A 29 -5.33 -0.05 0.12
N PRO A 30 -5.60 -1.34 0.43
CA PRO A 30 -4.67 -2.41 0.12
C PRO A 30 -4.45 -2.59 -1.39
N ARG A 31 -5.52 -2.46 -2.20
CA ARG A 31 -5.41 -2.51 -3.67
C ARG A 31 -4.57 -1.35 -4.23
N ALA A 32 -4.77 -0.14 -3.72
CA ALA A 32 -4.00 1.03 -4.14
C ALA A 32 -2.54 0.93 -3.70
N TRP A 33 -2.29 0.34 -2.52
CA TRP A 33 -0.96 0.04 -2.03
C TRP A 33 -0.27 -0.98 -2.94
N PHE A 34 -0.90 -2.13 -3.19
CA PHE A 34 -0.34 -3.19 -4.05
C PHE A 34 0.04 -2.65 -5.44
N GLN A 35 -0.84 -1.88 -6.07
CA GLN A 35 -0.55 -1.27 -7.37
C GLN A 35 0.67 -0.33 -7.35
N ARG A 36 0.86 0.44 -6.26
CA ARG A 36 2.02 1.33 -6.10
C ARG A 36 3.30 0.53 -5.83
N SER A 37 3.21 -0.48 -4.97
CA SER A 37 4.32 -1.38 -4.65
C SER A 37 4.82 -2.12 -5.88
N THR A 38 3.92 -2.71 -6.68
CA THR A 38 4.27 -3.37 -7.94
C THR A 38 5.01 -2.45 -8.90
N LYS A 39 4.55 -1.20 -9.07
CA LYS A 39 5.24 -0.21 -9.91
C LYS A 39 6.65 0.11 -9.40
N ALA A 40 6.80 0.25 -8.08
CA ALA A 40 8.10 0.49 -7.47
C ALA A 40 9.05 -0.69 -7.68
N MET A 41 8.59 -1.92 -7.47
CA MET A 41 9.40 -3.13 -7.68
C MET A 41 9.87 -3.26 -9.13
N ILE A 42 8.98 -3.03 -10.10
CA ILE A 42 9.35 -3.04 -11.52
C ILE A 42 10.40 -1.96 -11.83
N SER A 43 10.30 -0.76 -11.24
CA SER A 43 11.31 0.29 -11.41
C SER A 43 12.66 -0.03 -10.77
N LEU A 44 12.67 -0.95 -9.81
CA LEU A 44 13.87 -1.51 -9.19
C LEU A 44 14.37 -2.78 -9.90
N GLU A 45 13.90 -3.04 -11.12
CA GLU A 45 14.29 -4.17 -11.97
C GLU A 45 13.87 -5.56 -11.46
N TYR A 46 12.97 -5.62 -10.46
CA TYR A 46 12.34 -6.88 -10.07
C TYR A 46 11.40 -7.37 -11.17
N LYS A 47 11.45 -8.68 -11.42
CA LYS A 47 10.52 -9.37 -12.32
C LYS A 47 9.37 -9.96 -11.52
N GLN A 48 8.16 -9.55 -11.84
CA GLN A 48 6.96 -10.15 -11.30
C GLN A 48 6.76 -11.54 -11.92
N ASN A 49 6.48 -12.54 -11.09
CA ASN A 49 6.23 -13.89 -11.56
C ASN A 49 4.87 -14.00 -12.28
N LEU A 50 4.83 -14.78 -13.36
CA LEU A 50 3.61 -14.96 -14.16
C LEU A 50 2.62 -15.89 -13.46
N GLY A 51 3.12 -16.92 -12.76
CA GLY A 51 2.28 -17.88 -12.05
C GLY A 51 1.77 -17.39 -10.69
N ASP A 52 2.42 -16.37 -10.12
CA ASP A 52 2.04 -15.75 -8.85
C ASP A 52 2.33 -14.25 -8.90
N HIS A 53 1.28 -13.44 -8.98
CA HIS A 53 1.38 -11.99 -9.10
C HIS A 53 1.88 -11.30 -7.82
N THR A 54 1.94 -12.00 -6.69
CA THR A 54 2.50 -11.46 -5.45
C THR A 54 4.00 -11.64 -5.35
N LEU A 55 4.58 -12.50 -6.20
CA LEU A 55 5.98 -12.86 -6.18
C LEU A 55 6.81 -11.98 -7.13
N PHE A 56 7.86 -11.38 -6.60
CA PHE A 56 8.84 -10.56 -7.30
C PHE A 56 10.23 -11.14 -7.08
N ILE A 57 11.01 -11.24 -8.15
CA ILE A 57 12.35 -11.81 -8.10
C ILE A 57 13.31 -10.84 -8.79
N GLU A 58 14.40 -10.53 -8.09
CA GLU A 58 15.55 -9.85 -8.65
C GLU A 58 16.74 -10.81 -8.67
N HIS A 59 17.46 -10.80 -9.79
CA HIS A 59 18.64 -11.61 -10.00
C HIS A 59 19.82 -10.67 -10.15
N SER A 60 20.69 -10.65 -9.15
CA SER A 60 21.95 -9.92 -9.19
C SER A 60 23.12 -10.90 -9.36
N PRO A 61 24.31 -10.42 -9.77
CA PRO A 61 25.52 -11.23 -9.76
C PRO A 61 25.85 -11.83 -8.38
N ASN A 62 25.36 -11.19 -7.31
CA ASN A 62 25.65 -11.56 -5.92
C ASN A 62 24.61 -12.51 -5.32
N GLY A 63 23.56 -12.87 -6.07
CA GLY A 63 22.52 -13.77 -5.61
C GLY A 63 21.14 -13.43 -6.15
N LYS A 64 20.14 -14.01 -5.51
CA LYS A 64 18.73 -13.82 -5.84
C LYS A 64 18.02 -13.26 -4.63
N LEU A 65 17.30 -12.16 -4.81
CA LEU A 65 16.36 -11.66 -3.80
C LEU A 65 14.94 -11.97 -4.23
N THR A 66 14.17 -12.53 -3.31
CA THR A 66 12.77 -12.89 -3.52
C THR A 66 11.89 -12.05 -2.60
N LEU A 67 10.85 -11.47 -3.18
CA LEU A 67 9.92 -10.58 -2.50
C LEU A 67 8.49 -11.07 -2.70
N LEU A 68 7.76 -11.21 -1.61
CA LEU A 68 6.35 -11.55 -1.60
C LEU A 68 5.57 -10.34 -1.10
N VAL A 69 4.82 -9.72 -2.00
CA VAL A 69 4.09 -8.48 -1.77
C VAL A 69 2.60 -8.80 -1.83
N ASN A 70 1.89 -8.68 -0.72
CA ASN A 70 0.43 -8.83 -0.64
C ASN A 70 -0.19 -7.51 -0.19
N GLU A 71 -1.49 -7.34 -0.44
CA GLU A 71 -2.36 -6.20 -0.12
C GLU A 71 -1.90 -5.23 0.98
N ASP A 72 -1.43 -5.71 2.14
CA ASP A 72 -0.88 -4.86 3.21
C ASP A 72 0.48 -5.31 3.77
N ASN A 73 1.10 -6.37 3.23
CA ASN A 73 2.30 -6.99 3.81
C ASN A 73 3.39 -7.24 2.78
N MET A 74 4.65 -7.23 3.23
CA MET A 74 5.81 -7.55 2.41
C MET A 74 6.76 -8.50 3.14
N ILE A 75 7.16 -9.57 2.47
CA ILE A 75 8.12 -10.56 2.95
C ILE A 75 9.33 -10.54 2.02
N ILE A 76 10.53 -10.58 2.59
CA ILE A 76 11.82 -10.59 1.87
C ILE A 76 12.55 -11.89 2.23
N ALA A 77 13.07 -12.59 1.23
CA ALA A 77 13.83 -13.83 1.37
C ALA A 77 15.01 -13.91 0.39
#